data_AF-A0A2N3XZ55-F1
#
_entry.id   AF-A0A2N3XZ55-F1
#
_cell.length_a   1.000
_cell.length_b   1.000
_cell.length_c   1.000
_cell.angle_alpha   90.00
_cell.angle_beta   90.00
_cell.angle_gamma   90.00
#
_symmetry.space_group_name_H-M   'P 1'
#
loop_
_entity.id
_entity.type
_entity.pdbx_description
1 polymer ?
#
loop_
_entity_poly.entity_id
_entity_poly.type
_entity_poly.pdbx_seq_one_letter_code
_entity_poly.pdbx_strand_id
1 'polypeptide(L)'
;MPRIVNGRRVITDEPTLAPIAARNGSPVYWQQIRTLVLDGGEVTYGCAHCDYTNPNPASVRPHLNRHRKDKKTKAANGNDSVAQVLAQLAKLDEIAKDRDRWKQRAQKAERDLRAIRRAIGGGGDA
;
A
#
# COMPACT_ATOMS: atom_id res chain seq x y z
N MET A 1 -24.24 -1.90 20.68
CA MET A 1 -25.34 -1.33 19.87
C MET A 1 -25.49 -2.19 18.63
N PRO A 2 -26.71 -2.59 18.21
CA PRO A 2 -26.90 -3.35 16.99
C PRO A 2 -26.47 -2.49 15.80
N ARG A 3 -25.61 -3.04 14.93
CA ARG A 3 -25.22 -2.38 13.68
C ARG A 3 -26.42 -2.43 12.73
N ILE A 4 -26.83 -1.27 12.22
CA ILE A 4 -27.94 -1.15 11.27
C ILE A 4 -27.36 -0.79 9.91
N VAL A 5 -27.74 -1.54 8.88
CA VAL A 5 -27.33 -1.32 7.49
C VAL A 5 -28.59 -1.26 6.65
N ASN A 6 -28.78 -0.17 5.90
CA ASN A 6 -29.97 0.05 5.05
C ASN A 6 -31.30 -0.14 5.80
N GLY A 7 -31.37 0.30 7.07
CA GLY A 7 -32.56 0.16 7.90
C GLY A 7 -32.83 -1.24 8.45
N ARG A 8 -31.95 -2.22 8.19
CA ARG A 8 -32.05 -3.59 8.70
C ARG A 8 -30.98 -3.91 9.72
N ARG A 9 -31.31 -4.77 10.69
CA ARG A 9 -30.37 -5.18 11.74
C ARG A 9 -29.38 -6.19 11.18
N VAL A 10 -28.10 -6.00 11.46
CA VAL A 10 -27.05 -7.01 11.20
C VAL A 10 -27.12 -8.09 12.29
N ILE A 11 -27.37 -9.34 11.90
CA ILE A 11 -27.34 -10.53 12.76
C ILE A 11 -25.89 -10.99 12.97
N THR A 12 -25.15 -11.17 11.88
CA THR A 12 -23.77 -11.66 11.92
C THR A 12 -22.86 -10.75 11.13
N ASP A 13 -21.62 -10.62 11.61
CA ASP A 13 -20.62 -9.73 11.03
C ASP A 13 -19.24 -10.40 11.07
N GLU A 14 -18.95 -11.16 10.01
CA GLU A 14 -17.78 -12.01 9.89
C GLU A 14 -16.79 -11.51 8.83
N PRO A 15 -15.49 -11.84 8.93
CA PRO A 15 -14.53 -11.56 7.87
C PRO A 15 -14.92 -12.27 6.57
N THR A 16 -14.88 -11.57 5.43
CA THR A 16 -15.23 -12.18 4.14
C THR A 16 -14.13 -13.15 3.70
N LEU A 17 -14.52 -14.37 3.30
CA LEU A 17 -13.61 -15.34 2.70
C LEU A 17 -13.08 -14.84 1.35
N ALA A 18 -11.76 -14.95 1.15
CA ALA A 18 -11.14 -14.68 -0.13
C ALA A 18 -11.36 -15.87 -1.07
N PRO A 19 -11.45 -15.64 -2.39
CA PRO A 19 -11.50 -16.71 -3.40
C PRO A 19 -10.21 -17.54 -3.50
N ILE A 20 -9.20 -17.23 -2.68
CA ILE A 20 -7.88 -17.86 -2.68
C ILE A 20 -7.69 -18.61 -1.36
N ALA A 21 -7.08 -19.78 -1.44
CA ALA A 21 -6.60 -20.51 -0.28
C ALA A 21 -5.10 -20.27 -0.10
N ALA A 22 -4.62 -20.41 1.13
CA ALA A 22 -3.19 -20.45 1.41
C ALA A 22 -2.57 -21.71 0.81
N ARG A 23 -1.24 -21.74 0.70
CA ARG A 23 -0.48 -22.87 0.12
C ARG A 23 -0.78 -24.21 0.80
N ASN A 24 -1.14 -24.18 2.09
CA ASN A 24 -1.50 -25.33 2.91
C ASN A 24 -3.01 -25.68 2.87
N GLY A 25 -3.78 -25.03 1.99
CA GLY A 25 -5.23 -25.22 1.88
C GLY A 25 -6.07 -24.47 2.91
N SER A 26 -5.46 -23.74 3.86
CA SER A 26 -6.22 -22.95 4.83
C SER A 26 -6.98 -21.79 4.16
N PRO A 27 -8.20 -21.47 4.61
CA PRO A 27 -8.96 -20.34 4.08
C PRO A 27 -8.26 -19.02 4.38
N VAL A 28 -8.21 -18.13 3.39
CA VAL A 28 -7.71 -16.77 3.56
C VAL A 28 -8.92 -15.84 3.66
N TYR A 29 -8.88 -14.90 4.59
CA TYR A 29 -9.94 -13.90 4.75
C TYR A 29 -9.47 -12.53 4.25
N TRP A 30 -10.37 -11.78 3.62
CA TRP A 30 -10.14 -10.38 3.32
C TRP A 30 -10.21 -9.56 4.61
N GLN A 31 -9.08 -8.95 4.98
CA GLN A 31 -8.97 -8.22 6.24
C GLN A 31 -9.85 -6.96 6.32
N GLN A 32 -10.25 -6.39 5.18
CA GLN A 32 -10.91 -5.08 5.12
C GLN A 32 -12.36 -5.13 4.61
N ILE A 33 -12.85 -6.33 4.30
CA ILE A 33 -14.21 -6.58 3.80
C ILE A 33 -14.89 -7.54 4.77
N ARG A 34 -16.10 -7.18 5.19
CA ARG A 34 -16.91 -7.93 6.15
C ARG A 34 -18.15 -8.46 5.45
N THR A 35 -18.53 -9.71 5.74
CA THR A 35 -19.78 -10.31 5.30
C THR A 35 -20.82 -10.09 6.40
N LEU A 36 -21.89 -9.39 6.06
CA LEU A 36 -22.97 -9.02 6.98
C LEU A 36 -24.23 -9.79 6.61
N VAL A 37 -24.78 -10.54 7.55
CA VAL A 37 -26.10 -11.18 7.39
C VAL A 37 -27.14 -10.30 8.08
N LEU A 38 -28.17 -9.89 7.36
CA LEU A 38 -29.25 -9.04 7.86
C LEU A 38 -30.38 -9.89 8.47
N ASP A 39 -31.25 -9.25 9.27
CA ASP A 39 -32.43 -9.85 9.93
C ASP A 39 -33.38 -10.62 8.99
N GLY A 40 -33.38 -10.31 7.70
CA GLY A 40 -34.11 -11.02 6.64
C GLY A 40 -33.32 -12.12 5.91
N GLY A 41 -32.13 -12.50 6.38
CA GLY A 41 -31.26 -13.51 5.74
C GLY A 41 -30.50 -13.00 4.51
N GLU A 42 -30.68 -11.73 4.14
CA GLU A 42 -29.94 -11.10 3.04
C GLU A 42 -28.47 -10.88 3.43
N VAL A 43 -27.56 -11.21 2.52
CA VAL A 43 -26.12 -11.02 2.72
C VAL A 43 -25.65 -9.78 1.98
N THR A 44 -24.95 -8.89 2.68
CA THR A 44 -24.31 -7.72 2.10
C THR A 44 -22.86 -7.62 2.55
N TYR A 45 -22.02 -6.91 1.80
CA TYR A 45 -20.59 -6.81 2.07
C TYR A 45 -20.26 -5.40 2.54
N GLY A 46 -19.72 -5.29 3.75
CA GLY A 46 -19.39 -4.05 4.40
C GLY A 46 -17.90 -3.71 4.36
N CYS A 47 -17.59 -2.42 4.46
CA CYS A 47 -16.25 -1.95 4.77
C CYS A 47 -15.95 -2.12 6.27
N ALA A 48 -14.70 -2.46 6.60
CA ALA A 48 -14.24 -2.46 7.99
C ALA A 48 -14.01 -1.05 8.57
N HIS A 49 -13.86 -0.02 7.72
CA HIS A 49 -13.47 1.33 8.13
C HIS A 49 -14.62 2.34 8.17
N CYS A 50 -15.78 2.01 7.58
CA CYS A 50 -16.94 2.90 7.54
C CYS A 50 -18.22 2.11 7.27
N ASP A 51 -19.36 2.80 7.22
CA ASP A 51 -20.69 2.20 7.04
C ASP A 51 -21.06 1.94 5.57
N TYR A 52 -20.10 2.03 4.65
CA TYR A 52 -20.33 1.65 3.27
C TYR A 52 -20.59 0.14 3.15
N THR A 53 -21.70 -0.21 2.50
CA THR A 53 -22.10 -1.60 2.22
C THR A 53 -22.55 -1.77 0.78
N ASN A 54 -22.32 -2.94 0.20
CA ASN A 54 -22.75 -3.27 -1.15
C ASN A 54 -23.07 -4.77 -1.27
N PRO A 55 -24.11 -5.19 -2.02
CA PRO A 55 -24.40 -6.62 -2.26
C PRO A 55 -23.26 -7.37 -2.98
N ASN A 56 -22.38 -6.66 -3.71
CA ASN A 56 -21.25 -7.26 -4.40
C ASN A 56 -19.92 -6.93 -3.67
N PRO A 57 -19.14 -7.93 -3.24
CA PRO A 57 -17.85 -7.68 -2.59
C PRO A 57 -16.83 -7.00 -3.51
N ALA A 58 -16.94 -7.22 -4.83
CA ALA A 58 -16.05 -6.60 -5.81
C ALA A 58 -16.19 -5.06 -5.81
N SER A 59 -17.34 -4.53 -5.41
CA SER A 59 -17.60 -3.09 -5.27
C SER A 59 -16.98 -2.48 -4.01
N VAL A 60 -16.71 -3.29 -2.98
CA VAL A 60 -16.06 -2.82 -1.74
C VAL A 60 -14.56 -2.59 -1.98
N ARG A 61 -13.93 -3.37 -2.85
CA ARG A 61 -12.49 -3.25 -3.19
C ARG A 61 -12.09 -1.86 -3.72
N PRO A 62 -12.72 -1.29 -4.77
CA PRO A 62 -12.39 0.04 -5.24
C PRO A 62 -12.75 1.12 -4.21
N HIS A 63 -13.80 0.91 -3.40
CA HIS A 63 -14.12 1.81 -2.28
C HIS A 63 -12.96 1.91 -1.27
N LEU A 64 -12.26 0.81 -0.97
CA LEU A 64 -11.09 0.81 -0.05
C LEU A 64 -9.95 1.73 -0.52
N ASN A 65 -9.87 2.08 -1.82
CA ASN A 65 -8.89 3.03 -2.31
C ASN A 65 -9.12 4.46 -1.78
N ARG A 66 -10.35 4.82 -1.38
CA ARG A 66 -10.65 6.13 -0.78
C ARG A 66 -9.92 6.29 0.56
N HIS A 67 -9.91 5.24 1.38
CA HIS A 67 -9.19 5.17 2.66
C HIS A 67 -7.66 5.15 2.49
N ARG A 68 -7.16 4.71 1.32
CA ARG A 68 -5.72 4.74 1.02
C ARG A 68 -5.19 6.16 0.75
N LYS A 69 -6.03 7.05 0.21
CA LYS A 69 -5.64 8.45 -0.05
C LYS A 69 -5.39 9.23 1.24
N ASP A 70 -6.03 8.85 2.34
CA ASP A 70 -5.78 9.45 3.66
C ASP A 70 -4.46 8.97 4.30
N LYS A 71 -3.82 7.92 3.74
CA LYS A 71 -2.58 7.34 4.28
C LYS A 71 -1.30 7.93 3.68
N LYS A 72 -1.37 8.75 2.63
CA LYS A 72 -0.19 9.28 1.92
C LYS A 72 -0.16 10.80 1.79
N THR A 73 -0.20 11.50 2.92
CA THR A 73 0.53 12.77 3.14
C THR A 73 0.50 13.09 4.63
N LYS A 74 1.39 12.49 5.44
CA LYS A 74 1.85 13.21 6.63
C LYS A 74 2.90 14.20 6.17
N ALA A 75 2.44 15.30 5.56
CA ALA A 75 3.20 16.54 5.64
C ALA A 75 3.33 16.90 7.12
N ALA A 76 4.44 17.54 7.51
CA ALA A 76 4.66 17.97 8.88
C ALA A 76 3.37 18.58 9.45
N ASN A 77 2.87 18.02 10.55
CA ASN A 77 1.71 18.61 11.21
C ASN A 77 2.17 19.97 11.73
N GLY A 78 1.34 21.01 11.62
CA GLY A 78 1.63 22.33 12.21
C GLY A 78 1.78 22.35 13.73
N ASN A 79 1.79 21.18 14.37
CA ASN A 79 1.94 20.93 15.80
C ASN A 79 3.19 20.10 16.12
N ASP A 80 4.03 19.78 15.14
CA ASP A 80 5.30 19.09 15.37
C ASP A 80 6.26 20.06 16.09
N SER A 81 6.92 19.58 17.13
CA SER A 81 7.91 20.38 17.85
C SER A 81 9.09 20.74 16.95
N VAL A 82 9.72 21.88 17.22
CA VAL A 82 10.92 22.34 16.49
C VAL A 82 12.01 21.25 16.46
N ALA A 83 12.19 20.52 17.57
CA ALA A 83 13.13 19.41 17.65
C ALA A 83 12.82 18.27 16.66
N GLN A 84 11.53 17.92 16.49
CA GLN A 84 11.11 16.90 15.54
C GLN A 84 11.34 17.35 14.09
N VAL A 85 11.09 18.62 13.78
CA VAL A 85 11.35 19.18 12.45
C VAL A 85 12.85 19.15 12.13
N LEU A 86 13.72 19.53 13.07
CA LEU A 86 15.16 19.47 12.91
C LEU A 86 15.67 18.04 12.69
N ALA A 87 15.17 17.07 13.47
CA ALA A 87 15.52 15.66 13.29
C ALA A 87 15.09 15.14 11.91
N GLN A 88 13.91 15.55 11.43
CA GLN A 88 13.42 15.17 10.12
C GLN A 88 14.26 15.79 8.99
N LEU A 89 14.70 17.04 9.13
CA LEU A 89 15.61 17.70 8.18
C LEU A 89 16.95 16.99 8.10
N ALA A 90 17.55 16.64 9.24
CA ALA A 90 18.82 15.89 9.27
C ALA A 90 18.68 14.54 8.54
N LYS A 91 17.56 13.84 8.74
CA LYS A 91 17.28 12.59 8.05
C LYS A 91 17.19 12.75 6.53
N LEU A 92 16.57 13.84 6.05
CA LEU A 92 16.48 14.13 4.62
C LEU A 92 17.84 14.45 4.01
N ASP A 93 18.69 15.16 4.74
CA ASP A 93 20.06 15.47 4.32
C ASP A 93 20.90 14.19 4.14
N GLU A 94 20.80 13.24 5.07
CA GLU A 94 21.48 11.94 4.92
C GLU A 94 21.00 11.14 3.71
N ILE A 95 19.68 11.13 3.44
CA ILE A 95 19.13 10.48 2.23
C ILE A 95 19.66 11.16 0.96
N ALA A 96 19.77 12.48 0.95
CA ALA A 96 20.32 13.23 -0.17
C ALA A 96 21.80 12.87 -0.42
N LYS A 97 22.61 12.80 0.65
CA LYS A 97 24.01 12.37 0.57
C LYS A 97 24.13 10.95 0.04
N ASP A 98 23.29 10.01 0.50
CA ASP A 98 23.28 8.63 0.02
C ASP A 98 22.93 8.53 -1.47
N ARG A 99 21.92 9.27 -1.91
CA ARG A 99 21.56 9.37 -3.33
C ARG A 99 22.74 9.86 -4.16
N ASP A 100 23.44 10.88 -3.69
CA ASP A 100 24.55 11.49 -4.43
C ASP A 100 25.76 10.54 -4.47
N ARG A 101 26.08 9.87 -3.36
CA ARG A 101 27.08 8.79 -3.31
C ARG A 101 26.76 7.67 -4.29
N TRP A 102 25.49 7.24 -4.37
CA TRP A 102 25.06 6.23 -5.33
C TRP A 102 25.24 6.71 -6.77
N LYS A 103 24.82 7.94 -7.08
CA LYS A 103 24.94 8.53 -8.42
C LYS A 103 26.39 8.60 -8.89
N GLN A 104 27.31 9.01 -8.01
CA GLN A 104 28.73 9.06 -8.32
C GLN A 104 29.29 7.66 -8.63
N ARG A 105 28.94 6.65 -7.83
CA ARG A 105 29.35 5.26 -8.07
C ARG A 105 28.79 4.73 -9.39
N ALA A 106 27.52 4.98 -9.69
CA ALA A 106 26.89 4.58 -10.94
C ALA A 106 27.60 5.20 -12.15
N GLN A 107 27.87 6.50 -12.12
CA GLN A 107 28.59 7.19 -13.20
C GLN A 107 30.01 6.66 -13.39
N LYS A 108 30.71 6.32 -12.29
CA LYS A 108 32.04 5.70 -12.38
C LYS A 108 31.94 4.34 -13.05
N ALA A 109 31.02 3.47 -12.60
CA ALA A 109 30.81 2.15 -13.19
C ALA A 109 30.49 2.25 -14.70
N GLU A 110 29.64 3.19 -15.11
CA GLU A 110 29.37 3.42 -16.53
C GLU A 110 30.61 3.85 -17.32
N ARG A 111 31.48 4.71 -16.76
CA ARG A 111 32.75 5.09 -17.39
C ARG A 111 33.66 3.89 -17.55
N ASP A 112 33.80 3.08 -16.50
CA ASP A 112 34.62 1.87 -16.51
C ASP A 112 34.11 0.87 -17.57
N LEU A 113 32.80 0.64 -17.65
CA LEU A 113 32.19 -0.20 -18.69
C LEU A 113 32.42 0.34 -20.10
N ARG A 114 32.34 1.66 -20.31
CA ARG A 114 32.67 2.28 -21.61
C ARG A 114 34.13 2.05 -21.99
N ALA A 115 35.06 2.14 -21.03
CA ALA A 115 36.47 1.88 -21.27
C ALA A 115 36.71 0.41 -21.68
N ILE A 116 36.12 -0.54 -20.95
CA ILE A 116 36.20 -1.97 -21.26
C ILE A 116 35.65 -2.25 -22.68
N ARG A 117 34.48 -1.69 -23.01
CA ARG A 117 33.88 -1.85 -24.35
C ARG A 117 34.78 -1.34 -25.47
N ARG A 118 35.48 -0.21 -25.26
CA ARG A 118 36.47 0.30 -26.23
C ARG A 118 37.67 -0.62 -26.38
N ALA A 119 38.20 -1.13 -25.26
CA ALA A 119 39.35 -2.02 -25.27
C ALA A 119 39.06 -3.36 -25.98
N ILE A 120 37.84 -3.88 -25.85
CA ILE A 120 37.42 -5.12 -26.50
C ILE A 120 36.99 -4.87 -27.96
N GLY A 121 36.38 -3.72 -28.26
CA GLY A 121 35.86 -3.39 -29.60
C GLY A 121 36.86 -2.75 -30.57
N GLY A 122 38.10 -2.45 -30.15
CA GLY A 122 39.13 -1.80 -30.97
C GLY A 122 40.05 -2.74 -31.76
N GLY A 123 39.72 -4.02 -31.89
CA GLY A 123 40.56 -5.06 -32.50
C GLY A 123 39.98 -5.70 -33.76
N GLY A 124 39.27 -4.94 -34.60
CA GLY A 124 38.68 -5.46 -35.82
C GLY A 124 38.60 -4.41 -36.92
N ASP A 125 39.75 -3.96 -37.40
CA ASP A 125 39.95 -3.31 -38.71
C ASP A 125 41.45 -3.31 -39.04
N ALA A 126 41.94 -4.43 -39.61
CA ALA A 126 43.11 -4.58 -40.49
C ALA A 126 43.22 -6.03 -40.95
#